data_AF-A0A1B6KQ12-F1
#
_entry.id   AF-A0A1B6KQ12-F1
#
_cell.length_a   1.000
_cell.length_b   1.000
_cell.length_c   1.000
_cell.angle_alpha   90.00
_cell.angle_beta   90.00
_cell.angle_gamma   90.00
#
_symmetry.space_group_name_H-M   'P 1'
#
loop_
_entity.id
_entity.type
_entity.pdbx_description
1 polymer ?
#
loop_
_entity_poly.entity_id
_entity_poly.type
_entity_poly.pdbx_seq_one_letter_code
_entity_poly.pdbx_strand_id
1 'polypeptide(L)'
;MWDEAEWEKKSLQDGLNRHAGEVVLHTFGNFLEEYGSQLLAIQEALSGTSELDYYPVHVEIEPEEDTSTLELVDTDNKILKGVLIVFSTLCLEVRSLEQELNSQYLETLLFYGEGVDRNILEGEAQLMISKLLPLLQDLITFVKRCYQVLLQLVQQLVAFYALAKENSKSLSAADLHLQDVLDHMGQLLLILNTLDEVMMSHMTLRDHWQSYQLTVSKVIHDSVRFNADPSK
;
A
#
# COMPACT_ATOMS: atom_id res chain seq x y z
N MET A 1 -4.97 -65.93 -39.64
CA MET A 1 -4.95 -66.19 -38.19
C MET A 1 -4.89 -64.82 -37.54
N TRP A 2 -6.04 -64.22 -37.28
CA TRP A 2 -6.16 -62.84 -36.75
C TRP A 2 -6.70 -62.96 -35.32
N ASP A 3 -6.12 -62.16 -34.44
CA ASP A 3 -6.23 -62.22 -32.98
C ASP A 3 -7.64 -61.90 -32.44
N GLU A 4 -8.52 -62.90 -32.37
CA GLU A 4 -9.76 -62.82 -31.57
C GLU A 4 -9.45 -62.56 -30.07
N ALA A 5 -8.32 -63.06 -29.59
CA ALA A 5 -7.88 -62.88 -28.21
C ALA A 5 -7.43 -61.44 -27.87
N GLU A 6 -7.01 -60.63 -28.86
CA GLU A 6 -6.63 -59.23 -28.63
C GLU A 6 -7.85 -58.30 -28.59
N TRP A 7 -8.86 -58.56 -29.43
CA TRP A 7 -10.11 -57.78 -29.45
C TRP A 7 -10.90 -57.93 -28.16
N GLU A 8 -10.98 -59.15 -27.63
CA GLU A 8 -11.70 -59.43 -26.38
C GLU A 8 -11.00 -58.79 -25.17
N LYS A 9 -9.66 -58.82 -25.13
CA LYS A 9 -8.86 -58.13 -24.11
C LYS A 9 -9.02 -56.61 -24.15
N LYS A 10 -9.04 -56.01 -25.35
CA LYS A 10 -9.20 -54.56 -25.52
C LYS A 10 -10.57 -54.07 -25.05
N SER A 11 -11.64 -54.79 -25.40
CA SER A 11 -13.00 -54.47 -24.93
C SER A 11 -13.15 -54.58 -23.41
N LEU A 12 -12.49 -55.56 -22.80
CA LEU A 12 -12.52 -55.75 -21.35
C LEU A 12 -11.73 -54.65 -20.62
N GLN A 13 -10.60 -54.25 -21.19
CA GLN A 13 -9.75 -53.17 -20.67
C GLN A 13 -10.41 -51.79 -20.80
N ASP A 14 -11.13 -51.51 -21.88
CA ASP A 14 -11.92 -50.28 -22.02
C ASP A 14 -13.09 -50.23 -21.02
N GLY A 15 -13.75 -51.36 -20.74
CA GLY A 15 -14.77 -51.46 -19.70
C GLY A 15 -14.22 -51.22 -18.29
N LEU A 16 -13.05 -51.77 -17.98
CA LEU A 16 -12.32 -51.55 -16.73
C LEU A 16 -11.90 -50.08 -16.56
N ASN A 17 -11.35 -49.47 -17.62
CA ASN A 17 -10.94 -48.06 -17.60
C ASN A 17 -12.15 -47.12 -17.41
N ARG A 18 -13.28 -47.44 -18.05
CA ARG A 18 -14.52 -46.68 -17.87
C ARG A 18 -15.05 -46.78 -16.44
N HIS A 19 -15.08 -47.98 -15.87
CA HIS A 19 -15.52 -48.17 -14.50
C HIS A 19 -14.60 -47.49 -13.50
N ALA A 20 -13.28 -47.58 -13.70
CA ALA A 20 -12.30 -46.84 -12.90
C ALA A 20 -12.51 -45.32 -13.02
N GLY A 21 -12.81 -44.81 -14.22
CA GLY A 21 -13.16 -43.41 -14.44
C GLY A 21 -14.43 -42.97 -13.70
N GLU A 22 -15.48 -43.79 -13.74
CA GLU A 22 -16.74 -43.53 -13.02
C GLU A 22 -16.52 -43.50 -11.49
N VAL A 23 -15.72 -44.42 -10.95
CA VAL A 23 -15.36 -44.45 -9.52
C VAL A 23 -14.56 -43.21 -9.13
N VAL A 24 -13.59 -42.79 -9.94
CA VAL A 24 -12.78 -41.59 -9.67
C VAL A 24 -13.65 -40.32 -9.72
N LEU A 25 -14.55 -40.20 -10.70
CA LEU A 25 -15.50 -39.08 -10.81
C LEU A 25 -16.42 -39.01 -9.59
N HIS A 26 -16.93 -40.14 -9.13
CA HIS A 26 -17.75 -40.20 -7.92
C HIS A 26 -16.95 -39.82 -6.66
N THR A 27 -15.71 -40.27 -6.56
CA THR A 27 -14.84 -39.94 -5.42
C THR A 27 -14.50 -38.44 -5.40
N PHE A 28 -14.23 -37.86 -6.57
CA PHE A 28 -13.97 -36.44 -6.71
C PHE A 28 -15.22 -35.58 -6.45
N GLY A 29 -16.40 -36.03 -6.91
CA GLY A 29 -17.68 -35.41 -6.60
C GLY A 29 -17.94 -35.36 -5.09
N ASN A 30 -17.77 -36.49 -4.40
CA ASN A 30 -17.90 -36.55 -2.94
C ASN A 30 -16.91 -35.61 -2.23
N PHE A 31 -15.65 -35.56 -2.70
CA PHE A 31 -14.66 -34.65 -2.16
C PHE A 31 -15.07 -33.17 -2.32
N LEU A 32 -15.59 -32.78 -3.48
CA LEU A 32 -16.05 -31.40 -3.71
C LEU A 32 -17.25 -31.05 -2.82
N GLU A 33 -18.18 -31.98 -2.60
CA GLU A 33 -19.32 -31.78 -1.71
C GLU A 33 -18.87 -31.63 -0.25
N GLU A 34 -17.94 -32.48 0.20
CA GLU A 34 -17.39 -32.42 1.55
C GLU A 34 -16.59 -31.12 1.76
N TYR A 35 -15.76 -30.74 0.79
CA TYR A 35 -15.00 -29.51 0.81
C TYR A 35 -15.90 -28.27 0.78
N GLY A 36 -16.95 -28.27 -0.05
CA GLY A 36 -17.95 -27.21 -0.08
C GLY A 36 -18.69 -27.06 1.25
N SER A 37 -19.02 -28.19 1.90
CA SER A 37 -19.64 -28.20 3.22
C SER A 37 -18.71 -27.65 4.31
N GLN A 38 -17.42 -27.98 4.25
CA GLN A 38 -16.41 -27.43 5.16
C GLN A 38 -16.25 -25.92 4.98
N LEU A 39 -16.21 -25.42 3.73
CA LEU A 39 -16.14 -23.98 3.46
C LEU A 39 -17.38 -23.25 3.97
N LEU A 40 -18.56 -23.84 3.80
CA LEU A 40 -19.81 -23.26 4.30
C LEU A 40 -19.81 -23.18 5.84
N ALA A 41 -19.35 -24.24 6.52
CA ALA A 41 -19.22 -24.24 7.98
C ALA A 41 -18.20 -23.21 8.48
N ILE A 42 -17.07 -23.02 7.77
CA ILE A 42 -16.10 -21.97 8.08
C ILE A 42 -16.74 -20.58 7.87
N GLN A 43 -17.45 -20.38 6.77
CA GLN A 43 -18.13 -19.12 6.49
C GLN A 43 -19.19 -18.81 7.54
N GLU A 44 -20.00 -19.79 7.96
CA GLU A 44 -20.99 -19.62 9.04
C GLU A 44 -20.32 -19.31 10.38
N ALA A 45 -19.21 -20.01 10.71
CA ALA A 45 -18.44 -19.74 11.92
C ALA A 45 -17.84 -18.32 11.92
N LEU A 46 -17.36 -17.83 10.78
CA LEU A 46 -16.84 -16.47 10.61
C LEU A 46 -17.96 -15.42 10.60
N SER A 47 -19.13 -15.73 10.05
CA SER A 47 -20.28 -14.81 10.00
C SER A 47 -20.80 -14.45 11.40
N GLY A 48 -20.61 -15.34 12.38
CA GLY A 48 -20.90 -15.05 13.79
C GLY A 48 -19.83 -14.26 14.53
N THR A 49 -18.65 -14.03 13.92
CA THR A 49 -17.53 -13.28 14.54
C THR A 49 -17.52 -11.79 14.22
N SER A 50 -18.39 -11.32 13.32
CA SER A 50 -18.51 -9.89 12.96
C SER A 50 -19.03 -9.00 14.10
N GLU A 51 -19.36 -9.55 15.27
CA GLU A 51 -19.75 -8.78 16.47
C GLU A 51 -18.60 -8.50 17.44
N LEU A 52 -17.38 -9.00 17.21
CA LEU A 52 -16.25 -8.82 18.15
C LEU A 52 -15.48 -7.50 18.00
N ASP A 53 -15.82 -6.64 17.04
CA ASP A 53 -15.15 -5.34 16.83
C ASP A 53 -15.99 -4.12 17.28
N TYR A 54 -17.18 -4.32 17.85
CA TYR A 54 -17.93 -3.20 18.42
C TYR A 54 -17.48 -2.94 19.86
N TYR A 55 -16.29 -2.37 20.03
CA TYR A 55 -16.07 -1.51 21.19
C TYR A 55 -16.78 -0.19 20.89
N PRO A 56 -17.95 0.11 21.50
CA PRO A 56 -18.70 1.34 21.22
C PRO A 56 -17.91 2.61 21.59
N VAL A 57 -16.82 2.45 22.32
CA VAL A 57 -15.86 3.51 22.66
C VAL A 57 -14.45 2.93 22.56
N HIS A 58 -13.72 3.32 21.51
CA HIS A 58 -12.27 3.16 21.43
C HIS A 58 -11.63 4.42 22.04
N VAL A 59 -10.94 4.28 23.18
CA VAL A 59 -10.20 5.38 23.81
C VAL A 59 -8.72 5.18 23.52
N GLU A 60 -8.21 5.96 22.56
CA GLU A 60 -6.79 6.05 22.30
C GLU A 60 -6.21 7.19 23.14
N ILE A 61 -5.26 6.86 24.01
CA ILE A 61 -4.57 7.85 24.86
C ILE A 61 -3.17 8.00 24.30
N GLU A 62 -2.98 8.98 23.43
CA GLU A 62 -1.66 9.41 23.00
C GLU A 62 -1.19 10.59 23.85
N PRO A 63 0.05 10.58 24.36
CA PRO A 63 0.62 11.75 25.03
C PRO A 63 0.85 12.86 23.99
N GLU A 64 0.20 14.01 24.20
CA GLU A 64 0.40 15.22 23.39
C GLU A 64 1.25 16.22 24.17
N GLU A 65 2.33 16.70 23.55
CA GLU A 65 3.28 17.65 24.15
C GLU A 65 2.88 19.08 23.77
N ASP A 66 2.52 19.90 24.75
CA ASP A 66 2.08 21.31 24.55
C ASP A 66 3.27 22.31 24.54
N THR A 67 4.50 21.78 24.53
CA THR A 67 5.73 22.57 24.57
C THR A 67 6.44 22.56 23.21
N SER A 68 6.98 23.70 22.79
CA SER A 68 7.73 23.76 21.53
C SER A 68 9.06 22.99 21.62
N THR A 69 9.53 22.42 20.51
CA THR A 69 10.85 21.77 20.43
C THR A 69 12.00 22.72 20.83
N LEU A 70 11.84 24.01 20.60
CA LEU A 70 12.80 25.05 20.97
C LEU A 70 12.98 25.18 22.49
N GLU A 71 11.89 25.00 23.23
CA GLU A 71 11.82 25.10 24.69
C GLU A 71 12.22 23.78 25.36
N LEU A 72 11.88 22.63 24.75
CA LEU A 72 12.27 21.30 25.22
C LEU A 72 13.79 21.07 25.14
N VAL A 73 14.46 21.64 24.13
CA VAL A 73 15.93 21.55 24.00
C VAL A 73 16.58 22.59 24.92
N ASP A 74 16.79 22.21 26.17
CA ASP A 74 17.48 23.01 27.18
C ASP A 74 18.94 22.57 27.37
N THR A 75 19.86 23.32 26.76
CA THR A 75 21.31 23.10 26.91
C THR A 75 22.07 24.42 26.78
N ASP A 76 23.12 24.56 27.60
CA ASP A 76 24.01 25.73 27.60
C ASP A 76 24.92 25.80 26.36
N ASN A 77 25.11 24.67 25.67
CA ASN A 77 25.90 24.62 24.45
C ASN A 77 25.06 25.07 23.25
N LYS A 78 25.24 26.34 22.83
CA LYS A 78 24.49 26.94 21.72
C LYS A 78 24.61 26.18 20.40
N ILE A 79 25.78 25.58 20.13
CA ILE A 79 26.01 24.81 18.89
C ILE A 79 25.20 23.52 18.95
N LEU A 80 25.31 22.79 20.07
CA LEU A 80 24.55 21.57 20.31
C LEU A 80 23.04 21.83 20.30
N LYS A 81 22.59 22.92 20.93
CA LYS A 81 21.18 23.35 20.92
C LYS A 81 20.67 23.48 19.49
N GLY A 82 21.40 24.19 18.61
CA GLY A 82 21.01 24.33 17.21
C GLY A 82 20.93 23.00 16.46
N VAL A 83 21.92 22.12 16.65
CA VAL A 83 21.95 20.78 16.05
C VAL A 83 20.75 19.94 16.50
N LEU A 84 20.47 19.91 17.81
CA LEU A 84 19.35 19.16 18.37
C LEU A 84 18.01 19.68 17.85
N ILE A 85 17.79 21.00 17.86
CA ILE A 85 16.54 21.58 17.35
C ILE A 85 16.31 21.18 15.88
N VAL A 86 17.33 21.28 15.04
CA VAL A 86 17.22 20.96 13.61
C VAL A 86 16.86 19.47 13.41
N PHE A 87 17.59 18.57 14.05
CA PHE A 87 17.31 17.13 13.92
C PHE A 87 15.99 16.73 14.54
N SER A 88 15.64 17.23 15.73
CA SER A 88 14.34 16.98 16.35
C SER A 88 13.19 17.46 15.46
N THR A 89 13.32 18.62 14.84
CA THR A 89 12.28 19.15 13.92
C THR A 89 12.12 18.25 12.70
N LEU A 90 13.22 17.78 12.11
CA LEU A 90 13.17 16.86 10.96
C LEU A 90 12.58 15.49 11.34
N CYS A 91 12.91 14.96 12.52
CA CYS A 91 12.34 13.70 13.00
C CYS A 91 10.82 13.83 13.22
N LEU A 92 10.35 14.95 13.79
CA LEU A 92 8.92 15.21 13.96
C LEU A 92 8.21 15.35 12.61
N GLU A 93 8.83 15.99 11.62
CA GLU A 93 8.28 16.07 10.28
C GLU A 93 8.12 14.67 9.66
N VAL A 94 9.11 13.78 9.82
CA VAL A 94 8.98 12.37 9.38
C VAL A 94 7.81 11.67 10.06
N ARG A 95 7.63 11.85 11.37
CA ARG A 95 6.50 11.27 12.10
C ARG A 95 5.15 11.82 11.61
N SER A 96 5.10 13.12 11.29
CA SER A 96 3.90 13.71 10.69
C SER A 96 3.61 13.13 9.30
N LEU A 97 4.63 12.89 8.48
CA LEU A 97 4.48 12.25 7.17
C LEU A 97 3.94 10.82 7.29
N GLU A 98 4.41 10.07 8.28
CA GLU A 98 3.92 8.72 8.57
C GLU A 98 2.44 8.72 8.96
N GLN A 99 2.05 9.60 9.89
CA GLN A 99 0.67 9.74 10.33
C GLN A 99 -0.23 10.17 9.16
N GLU A 100 0.22 11.08 8.30
CA GLU A 100 -0.51 11.52 7.13
C GLU A 100 -0.69 10.38 6.10
N LEU A 101 0.35 9.56 5.86
CA LEU A 101 0.24 8.37 5.01
C LEU A 101 -0.86 7.43 5.49
N ASN A 102 -0.82 7.08 6.77
CA ASN A 102 -1.74 6.12 7.38
C ASN A 102 -3.18 6.62 7.41
N SER A 103 -3.38 7.89 7.76
CA SER A 103 -4.72 8.45 7.98
C SER A 103 -5.41 8.95 6.70
N GLN A 104 -4.66 9.43 5.70
CA GLN A 104 -5.26 10.11 4.55
C GLN A 104 -5.20 9.30 3.25
N TYR A 105 -4.18 8.46 3.08
CA TYR A 105 -3.91 7.85 1.77
C TYR A 105 -4.08 6.33 1.77
N LEU A 106 -3.52 5.63 2.77
CA LEU A 106 -3.41 4.17 2.71
C LEU A 106 -4.75 3.45 2.61
N GLU A 107 -5.72 3.79 3.46
CA GLU A 107 -7.04 3.15 3.45
C GLU A 107 -7.71 3.29 2.07
N THR A 108 -7.74 4.52 1.54
CA THR A 108 -8.40 4.79 0.25
C THR A 108 -7.71 4.07 -0.91
N LEU A 109 -6.38 3.98 -0.89
CA LEU A 109 -5.61 3.28 -1.93
C LEU A 109 -5.80 1.76 -1.84
N LEU A 110 -5.69 1.18 -0.64
CA LEU A 110 -5.81 -0.25 -0.40
C LEU A 110 -7.20 -0.80 -0.74
N PHE A 111 -8.25 -0.06 -0.41
CA PHE A 111 -9.63 -0.47 -0.67
C PHE A 111 -10.16 -0.02 -2.03
N TYR A 112 -9.31 0.58 -2.88
CA TYR A 112 -9.74 1.03 -4.20
C TYR A 112 -10.22 -0.13 -5.07
N GLY A 113 -11.49 -0.06 -5.48
CA GLY A 113 -12.12 -1.06 -6.34
C GLY A 113 -12.65 -2.28 -5.58
N GLU A 114 -12.54 -2.31 -4.25
CA GLU A 114 -13.23 -3.32 -3.45
C GLU A 114 -14.76 -3.09 -3.48
N GLY A 115 -15.52 -4.18 -3.51
CA GLY A 115 -16.98 -4.14 -3.58
C GLY A 115 -17.56 -3.77 -4.95
N VAL A 116 -16.73 -3.56 -5.97
CA VAL A 116 -17.19 -3.32 -7.34
C VAL A 116 -17.48 -4.65 -8.03
N ASP A 117 -18.73 -4.82 -8.49
CA ASP A 117 -19.14 -6.00 -9.25
C ASP A 117 -18.33 -6.15 -10.54
N ARG A 118 -18.04 -7.39 -10.95
CA ARG A 118 -17.27 -7.66 -12.19
C ARG A 118 -17.97 -7.17 -13.47
N ASN A 119 -19.28 -6.89 -13.40
CA ASN A 119 -20.07 -6.36 -14.51
C ASN A 119 -20.18 -4.82 -14.41
N ILE A 120 -19.02 -4.16 -14.43
CA ILE A 120 -18.92 -2.69 -14.41
C ILE A 120 -19.57 -2.13 -15.68
N LEU A 121 -20.47 -1.17 -15.56
CA LEU A 121 -21.07 -0.51 -16.73
C LEU A 121 -20.02 0.31 -17.48
N GLU A 122 -20.19 0.45 -18.79
CA GLU A 122 -19.28 1.27 -19.60
C GLU A 122 -19.22 2.71 -19.07
N GLY A 123 -18.03 3.17 -18.70
CA GLY A 123 -17.81 4.51 -18.13
C GLY A 123 -17.65 4.57 -16.61
N GLU A 124 -18.07 3.54 -15.86
CA GLU A 124 -17.96 3.56 -14.38
C GLU A 124 -16.50 3.49 -13.90
N ALA A 125 -15.63 2.75 -14.58
CA ALA A 125 -14.20 2.73 -14.31
C ALA A 125 -13.57 4.13 -14.41
N GLN A 126 -13.94 4.89 -15.45
CA GLN A 126 -13.50 6.27 -15.65
C GLN A 126 -14.07 7.21 -14.58
N LEU A 127 -15.32 6.98 -14.14
CA LEU A 127 -15.91 7.77 -13.07
C LEU A 127 -15.21 7.52 -11.73
N MET A 128 -14.91 6.25 -11.39
CA MET A 128 -14.22 5.90 -10.14
C MET A 128 -12.84 6.53 -10.05
N ILE A 129 -12.02 6.37 -11.09
CA ILE A 129 -10.68 6.98 -11.10
C ILE A 129 -10.73 8.51 -11.16
N SER A 130 -11.74 9.10 -11.80
CA SER A 130 -11.92 10.56 -11.80
C SER A 130 -12.19 11.12 -10.40
N LYS A 131 -12.91 10.37 -9.55
CA LYS A 131 -13.15 10.72 -8.14
C LYS A 131 -11.91 10.56 -7.28
N LEU A 132 -11.02 9.62 -7.63
CA LEU A 132 -9.73 9.41 -6.95
C LEU A 132 -8.68 10.45 -7.37
N LEU A 133 -8.88 11.15 -8.49
CA LEU A 133 -7.88 12.06 -9.07
C LEU A 133 -7.38 13.15 -8.11
N PRO A 134 -8.22 13.83 -7.31
CA PRO A 134 -7.74 14.80 -6.32
C PRO A 134 -6.78 14.17 -5.31
N LEU A 135 -7.11 12.98 -4.80
CA LEU A 135 -6.23 12.25 -3.88
C LEU A 135 -4.90 11.90 -4.53
N LEU A 136 -4.89 11.46 -5.80
CA LEU A 136 -3.65 11.20 -6.53
C LEU A 136 -2.80 12.46 -6.76
N GLN A 137 -3.44 13.62 -6.97
CA GLN A 137 -2.73 14.90 -7.10
C GLN A 137 -2.11 15.33 -5.77
N ASP A 138 -2.86 15.20 -4.68
CA ASP A 138 -2.37 15.50 -3.33
C ASP A 138 -1.23 14.54 -2.95
N LEU A 139 -1.36 13.25 -3.30
CA LEU A 139 -0.32 12.24 -3.10
C LEU A 139 1.00 12.58 -3.80
N ILE A 140 0.95 13.15 -5.02
CA ILE A 140 2.17 13.62 -5.70
C ILE A 140 2.86 14.73 -4.88
N THR A 141 2.07 15.60 -4.25
CA THR A 141 2.59 16.67 -3.38
C THR A 141 3.17 16.10 -2.09
N PHE A 142 2.50 15.11 -1.49
CA PHE A 142 3.00 14.35 -0.35
C PHE A 142 4.37 13.71 -0.64
N VAL A 143 4.50 12.97 -1.75
CA VAL A 143 5.75 12.34 -2.18
C VAL A 143 6.87 13.37 -2.37
N LYS A 144 6.56 14.54 -2.96
CA LYS A 144 7.55 15.63 -3.08
C LYS A 144 8.03 16.13 -1.72
N ARG A 145 7.14 16.25 -0.74
CA ARG A 145 7.51 16.65 0.63
C ARG A 145 8.41 15.59 1.28
N CYS A 146 8.10 14.29 1.13
CA CYS A 146 8.98 13.21 1.60
C CYS A 146 10.40 13.33 1.01
N TYR A 147 10.53 13.56 -0.29
CA TYR A 147 11.85 13.76 -0.91
C TYR A 147 12.58 15.01 -0.39
N GLN A 148 11.86 16.10 -0.13
CA GLN A 148 12.45 17.32 0.43
C GLN A 148 13.00 17.06 1.84
N VAL A 149 12.25 16.37 2.69
CA VAL A 149 12.67 16.03 4.06
C VAL A 149 13.86 15.07 4.04
N LEU A 150 13.85 14.08 3.15
CA LEU A 150 14.99 13.17 2.97
C LEU A 150 16.26 13.93 2.56
N LEU A 151 16.12 14.84 1.59
CA LEU A 151 17.23 15.68 1.14
C LEU A 151 17.75 16.56 2.28
N GLN A 152 16.86 17.16 3.06
CA GLN A 152 17.23 17.98 4.21
C GLN A 152 17.95 17.16 5.27
N LEU A 153 17.47 15.97 5.63
CA LEU A 153 18.13 15.06 6.58
C LEU A 153 19.57 14.76 6.15
N VAL A 154 19.77 14.38 4.88
CA VAL A 154 21.11 14.09 4.34
C VAL A 154 22.00 15.35 4.37
N GLN A 155 21.46 16.51 3.97
CA GLN A 155 22.21 17.76 3.99
C GLN A 155 22.62 18.18 5.41
N GLN A 156 21.72 18.03 6.40
CA GLN A 156 22.01 18.35 7.79
C GLN A 156 23.02 17.38 8.40
N LEU A 157 22.97 16.08 8.05
CA LEU A 157 24.00 15.11 8.45
C LEU A 157 25.38 15.51 7.89
N VAL A 158 25.47 15.85 6.60
CA VAL A 158 26.73 16.30 5.98
C VAL A 158 27.26 17.56 6.66
N ALA A 159 26.39 18.56 6.90
CA ALA A 159 26.75 19.79 7.57
C ALA A 159 27.23 19.54 9.02
N PHE A 160 26.56 18.64 9.75
CA PHE A 160 26.95 18.24 11.09
C PHE A 160 28.36 17.62 11.13
N TYR A 161 28.67 16.69 10.22
CA TYR A 161 30.01 16.08 10.18
C TYR A 161 31.09 17.10 9.82
N ALA A 162 30.81 18.05 8.92
CA ALA A 162 31.73 19.14 8.62
C ALA A 162 31.97 20.02 9.87
N LEU A 163 30.88 20.40 10.55
CA LEU A 163 30.92 21.21 11.77
C LEU A 163 31.68 20.53 12.91
N ALA A 164 31.45 19.24 13.14
CA ALA A 164 32.11 18.46 14.20
C ALA A 164 33.60 18.29 13.95
N LYS A 165 34.01 18.19 12.67
CA LYS A 165 35.42 18.17 12.27
C LYS A 165 36.12 19.49 12.59
N GLU A 166 35.47 20.62 12.35
CA GLU A 166 36.01 21.96 12.62
C GLU A 166 36.01 22.30 14.12
N ASN A 167 35.01 21.82 14.87
CA ASN A 167 34.76 22.18 16.27
C ASN A 167 34.96 21.01 17.25
N SER A 168 36.01 20.20 17.05
CA SER A 168 36.27 18.98 17.81
C SER A 168 36.38 19.14 19.35
N LYS A 169 36.59 20.36 19.84
CA LYS A 169 36.60 20.67 21.29
C LYS A 169 35.22 20.94 21.90
N SER A 170 34.24 21.32 21.08
CA SER A 170 32.90 21.75 21.52
C SER A 170 31.80 20.78 21.08
N LEU A 171 32.08 19.95 20.07
CA LEU A 171 31.14 18.99 19.49
C LEU A 171 31.95 17.80 18.98
N SER A 172 31.87 16.67 19.68
CA SER A 172 32.42 15.41 19.22
C SER A 172 31.31 14.63 18.51
N ALA A 173 31.50 14.32 17.23
CA ALA A 173 30.56 13.49 16.48
C ALA A 173 30.43 12.06 17.06
N ALA A 174 31.44 11.59 17.81
CA ALA A 174 31.42 10.29 18.47
C ALA A 174 30.51 10.27 19.70
N ASP A 175 30.21 11.43 20.28
CA ASP A 175 29.43 11.55 21.53
C ASP A 175 27.94 11.84 21.24
N LEU A 176 27.57 12.04 19.97
CA LEU A 176 26.20 12.32 19.57
C LEU A 176 25.53 11.05 19.02
N HIS A 177 24.50 10.58 19.74
CA HIS A 177 23.69 9.45 19.29
C HIS A 177 22.77 9.87 18.14
N LEU A 178 23.28 9.78 16.91
CA LEU A 178 22.50 10.03 15.68
C LEU A 178 21.58 8.86 15.28
N GLN A 179 21.49 7.82 16.10
CA GLN A 179 20.71 6.63 15.81
C GLN A 179 19.24 6.99 15.55
N ASP A 180 18.62 7.82 16.41
CA ASP A 180 17.23 8.23 16.24
C ASP A 180 17.01 8.93 14.88
N VAL A 181 17.96 9.77 14.45
CA VAL A 181 17.88 10.46 13.15
C VAL A 181 17.95 9.46 11.99
N LEU A 182 18.82 8.46 12.10
CA LEU A 182 18.95 7.40 11.08
C LEU A 182 17.72 6.50 11.05
N ASP A 183 17.12 6.20 12.20
CA ASP A 183 15.89 5.41 12.31
C ASP A 183 14.72 6.15 11.65
N HIS A 184 14.56 7.46 11.90
CA HIS A 184 13.56 8.28 11.21
C HIS A 184 13.84 8.39 9.69
N MET A 185 15.10 8.48 9.28
CA MET A 185 15.44 8.42 7.85
C MET A 185 15.04 7.07 7.23
N GLY A 186 15.23 5.97 7.97
CA GLY A 186 14.73 4.64 7.60
C GLY A 186 13.20 4.61 7.49
N GLN A 187 12.49 5.21 8.45
CA GLN A 187 11.03 5.32 8.43
C GLN A 187 10.53 6.09 7.20
N LEU A 188 11.22 7.17 6.82
CA LEU A 188 10.89 7.93 5.62
C LEU A 188 11.07 7.12 4.34
N LEU A 189 12.09 6.26 4.28
CA LEU A 189 12.25 5.32 3.16
C LEU A 189 11.18 4.23 3.17
N LEU A 190 10.76 3.76 4.35
CA LEU A 190 9.67 2.81 4.50
C LEU A 190 8.35 3.41 4.01
N ILE A 191 8.03 4.67 4.33
CA ILE A 191 6.87 5.40 3.81
C ILE A 191 6.83 5.35 2.28
N LEU A 192 7.94 5.70 1.63
CA LEU A 192 8.04 5.70 0.17
C LEU A 192 7.90 4.29 -0.41
N ASN A 193 8.57 3.31 0.20
CA ASN A 193 8.51 1.92 -0.27
C ASN A 193 7.12 1.30 -0.10
N THR A 194 6.44 1.57 1.02
CA THR A 194 5.06 1.13 1.25
C THR A 194 4.13 1.72 0.19
N LEU A 195 4.30 3.00 -0.14
CA LEU A 195 3.48 3.63 -1.18
C LEU A 195 3.73 3.00 -2.57
N ASP A 196 4.98 2.75 -2.92
CA ASP A 196 5.33 2.07 -4.17
C ASP A 196 4.71 0.66 -4.22
N GLU A 197 4.81 -0.12 -3.14
CA GLU A 197 4.25 -1.47 -3.07
C GLU A 197 2.72 -1.47 -3.22
N VAL A 198 2.02 -0.56 -2.54
CA VAL A 198 0.56 -0.39 -2.67
C VAL A 198 0.20 -0.02 -4.11
N MET A 199 0.89 0.96 -4.72
CA MET A 199 0.60 1.37 -6.09
C MET A 199 0.93 0.28 -7.12
N MET A 200 1.97 -0.53 -6.90
CA MET A 200 2.38 -1.60 -7.81
C MET A 200 1.48 -2.84 -7.72
N SER A 201 0.94 -3.14 -6.54
CA SER A 201 0.06 -4.29 -6.31
C SER A 201 -1.38 -4.06 -6.83
N HIS A 202 -1.83 -2.81 -6.95
CA HIS A 202 -3.18 -2.49 -7.41
C HIS A 202 -3.39 -2.57 -8.93
N MET A 203 -3.68 -3.78 -9.43
CA MET A 203 -4.02 -4.02 -10.85
C MET A 203 -5.24 -3.22 -11.32
N THR A 204 -6.32 -3.20 -10.53
CA THR A 204 -7.58 -2.49 -10.87
C THR A 204 -7.37 -1.00 -11.06
N LEU A 205 -6.56 -0.37 -10.18
CA LEU A 205 -6.22 1.04 -10.27
C LEU A 205 -5.50 1.34 -11.59
N ARG A 206 -4.53 0.51 -11.94
CA ARG A 206 -3.75 0.65 -13.17
C ARG A 206 -4.63 0.52 -14.42
N ASP A 207 -5.54 -0.46 -14.43
CA ASP A 207 -6.45 -0.68 -15.56
C ASP A 207 -7.44 0.50 -15.73
N HIS A 208 -8.03 0.96 -14.63
CA HIS A 208 -8.93 2.12 -14.64
C HIS A 208 -8.19 3.39 -15.07
N TRP A 209 -6.96 3.59 -14.61
CA TRP A 209 -6.11 4.71 -15.02
C TRP A 209 -5.79 4.67 -16.52
N GLN A 210 -5.41 3.51 -17.07
CA GLN A 210 -5.16 3.37 -18.51
C GLN A 210 -6.41 3.66 -19.34
N SER A 211 -7.56 3.13 -18.93
CA SER A 211 -8.85 3.40 -19.59
C SER A 211 -9.20 4.89 -19.56
N TYR A 212 -8.97 5.56 -18.44
CA TYR A 212 -9.15 6.99 -18.30
C TYR A 212 -8.20 7.79 -19.21
N GLN A 213 -6.90 7.48 -19.22
CA GLN A 213 -5.93 8.12 -20.11
C GLN A 213 -6.33 7.99 -21.59
N LEU A 214 -6.78 6.81 -22.02
CA LEU A 214 -7.27 6.59 -23.38
C LEU A 214 -8.51 7.42 -23.69
N THR A 215 -9.45 7.51 -22.73
CA THR A 215 -10.69 8.26 -22.88
C THR A 215 -10.41 9.77 -23.00
N VAL A 216 -9.61 10.32 -22.07
CA VAL A 216 -9.19 11.73 -22.10
C VAL A 216 -8.44 12.05 -23.40
N SER A 217 -7.51 11.19 -23.84
CA SER A 217 -6.78 11.39 -25.11
C SER A 217 -7.73 11.47 -26.31
N LYS A 218 -8.76 10.61 -26.37
CA LYS A 218 -9.77 10.64 -27.44
C LYS A 218 -10.60 11.91 -27.41
N VAL A 219 -11.02 12.36 -26.23
CA VAL A 219 -11.80 13.60 -26.05
C VAL A 219 -10.98 14.83 -26.47
N ILE A 220 -9.69 14.88 -26.14
CA ILE A 220 -8.81 15.97 -26.57
C ILE A 220 -8.65 15.97 -28.10
N HIS A 221 -8.49 14.79 -28.72
CA HIS A 221 -8.32 14.67 -30.17
C HIS A 221 -9.60 15.03 -30.95
N ASP A 222 -10.78 14.73 -30.41
CA ASP A 222 -12.09 15.03 -31.00
C ASP A 222 -12.82 16.14 -30.21
N SER A 223 -12.08 17.13 -29.74
CA SER A 223 -12.54 18.21 -28.84
C SER A 223 -13.75 19.00 -29.38
N VAL A 224 -13.80 19.18 -30.71
CA VAL A 224 -14.91 19.83 -31.42
C VAL A 224 -16.21 19.04 -31.29
N ARG A 225 -16.14 17.71 -31.23
CA ARG A 225 -17.30 16.83 -31.15
C ARG A 225 -17.84 16.68 -29.73
N PHE A 226 -16.98 16.89 -28.73
CA PHE A 226 -17.32 16.84 -27.30
C PHE A 226 -17.50 18.23 -26.65
N ASN A 227 -17.37 19.31 -27.43
CA ASN A 227 -17.47 20.69 -26.93
C ASN A 227 -16.51 20.98 -25.76
N ALA A 228 -15.34 20.34 -25.79
CA ALA A 228 -14.28 20.49 -24.80
C ALA A 228 -13.31 21.58 -25.29
N ASP A 229 -12.94 22.53 -24.43
CA ASP A 229 -11.97 23.57 -24.76
C ASP A 229 -10.55 22.98 -24.68
N PRO A 230 -9.78 22.90 -25.79
CA PRO A 230 -8.44 22.29 -25.78
C PRO A 230 -7.39 23.11 -25.03
N SER A 231 -7.75 24.26 -24.45
CA SER A 231 -6.84 25.21 -23.79
C SER A 231 -6.95 25.26 -22.26
N LYS A 232 -7.70 24.35 -21.63
CA LYS A 232 -7.80 24.16 -20.17
C LYS A 232 -7.44 22.73 -19.76
#